data_AF-A0A939WW83-F1
#
_entry.id   AF-A0A939WW83-F1
#
_cell.length_a   1.000
_cell.length_b   1.000
_cell.length_c   1.000
_cell.angle_alpha   90.00
_cell.angle_beta   90.00
_cell.angle_gamma   90.00
#
_symmetry.space_group_name_H-M   'P 1'
#
loop_
_entity.id
_entity.type
_entity.pdbx_description
1 polymer ?
#
loop_
_entity_poly.entity_id
_entity_poly.type
_entity_poly.pdbx_seq_one_letter_code
_entity_poly.pdbx_strand_id
1 'polypeptide(L)'
;PGKDGYAIGKWSMINGQWSMIIEFGMSLREENTKDDPSRVALMYGPIVLGGRLAEVDHPFSDPTKHNDYYTFDYGKHADVKLGEVKHLGGLRFQNADGTSIVPFYDLQHCRYVVYWKK
;
A
#
# COMPACT_ATOMS: atom_id res chain seq x y z
N PRO A 1 10.06 -11.70 -15.61
CA PRO A 1 9.39 -10.82 -14.63
C PRO A 1 10.31 -9.70 -14.13
N GLY A 2 9.91 -8.43 -14.33
CA GLY A 2 10.59 -7.28 -13.75
C GLY A 2 10.57 -7.38 -12.23
N LYS A 3 11.74 -7.50 -11.60
CA LYS A 3 11.87 -7.76 -10.16
C LYS A 3 11.67 -6.48 -9.32
N ASP A 4 11.53 -5.32 -9.96
CA ASP A 4 11.77 -4.02 -9.31
C ASP A 4 10.61 -3.02 -9.51
N GLY A 5 9.41 -3.48 -9.88
CA GLY A 5 8.26 -2.58 -10.08
C GLY A 5 8.11 -2.00 -11.49
N TYR A 6 9.03 -2.31 -12.41
CA TYR A 6 9.03 -1.80 -13.79
C TYR A 6 8.34 -2.72 -14.79
N ALA A 7 7.94 -2.14 -15.92
CA ALA A 7 7.47 -2.87 -17.09
C ALA A 7 8.67 -3.32 -17.95
N ILE A 8 8.66 -4.58 -18.39
CA ILE A 8 9.61 -5.12 -19.38
C ILE A 8 8.86 -5.44 -20.66
N GLY A 9 9.31 -4.86 -21.77
CA GLY A 9 8.75 -5.08 -23.10
C GLY A 9 9.62 -6.02 -23.93
N LYS A 10 8.99 -6.94 -24.66
CA LYS A 10 9.65 -7.80 -25.65
C LYS A 10 8.88 -7.76 -26.96
N TRP A 11 9.57 -7.42 -28.05
CA TRP A 11 9.04 -7.57 -29.40
C TRP A 11 8.97 -9.05 -29.79
N SER A 12 7.88 -9.45 -30.42
CA SER A 12 7.63 -10.80 -30.90
C SER A 12 6.80 -10.78 -32.18
N MET A 13 7.04 -11.75 -33.07
CA MET A 13 6.22 -11.95 -34.25
C MET A 13 5.07 -12.90 -33.90
N ILE A 14 3.84 -12.42 -34.00
CA ILE A 14 2.62 -13.19 -33.73
C ILE A 14 1.76 -13.13 -34.99
N ASN A 15 1.44 -14.28 -35.58
CA ASN A 15 0.64 -14.40 -36.81
C ASN A 15 1.12 -13.51 -37.98
N GLY A 16 2.43 -13.37 -38.15
CA GLY A 16 2.99 -12.54 -39.23
C GLY A 16 2.92 -11.04 -38.98
N GLN A 17 2.55 -10.58 -37.77
CA GLN A 17 2.61 -9.18 -37.35
C GLN A 17 3.56 -8.94 -36.17
N TRP A 18 4.27 -7.81 -36.21
CA TRP A 18 5.08 -7.35 -35.08
C TRP A 18 4.17 -6.98 -33.92
N SER A 19 4.41 -7.61 -32.78
CA SER A 19 3.70 -7.38 -31.52
C SER A 19 4.68 -7.04 -30.41
N MET A 20 4.29 -6.19 -29.47
CA MET A 20 5.03 -5.97 -28.23
C MET A 20 4.28 -6.64 -27.08
N ILE A 21 4.97 -7.52 -26.34
CA ILE A 21 4.48 -8.09 -25.10
C ILE A 21 5.07 -7.29 -23.95
N ILE A 22 4.23 -6.81 -23.04
CA ILE A 22 4.65 -6.06 -21.86
C ILE A 22 4.31 -6.88 -20.62
N GLU A 23 5.33 -7.15 -19.80
CA GLU A 23 5.17 -7.74 -18.47
C GLU A 23 5.36 -6.64 -17.41
N PHE A 24 4.38 -6.46 -16.52
CA PHE A 24 4.48 -5.54 -15.40
C PHE A 24 5.03 -6.25 -14.16
N GLY A 25 6.11 -5.72 -13.58
CA GLY A 25 6.70 -6.20 -12.34
C GLY A 25 5.84 -5.92 -11.11
N MET A 26 4.74 -6.63 -10.95
CA MET A 26 3.82 -6.49 -9.82
C MET A 26 4.24 -7.42 -8.68
N SER A 27 4.88 -6.87 -7.65
CA SER A 27 5.34 -7.62 -6.49
C SER A 27 5.17 -6.81 -5.20
N LEU A 28 4.91 -7.52 -4.10
CA LEU A 28 4.88 -6.93 -2.76
C LEU A 28 6.31 -6.59 -2.33
N ARG A 29 6.56 -5.33 -1.96
CA ARG A 29 7.86 -4.86 -1.46
C ARG A 29 7.70 -3.78 -0.39
N GLU A 30 8.79 -3.56 0.32
CA GLU A 30 8.97 -2.40 1.21
C GLU A 30 9.69 -1.28 0.45
N GLU A 31 9.26 -0.04 0.68
CA GLU A 31 9.94 1.16 0.22
C GLU A 31 10.29 2.02 1.46
N ASN A 32 11.57 2.28 1.71
CA ASN A 32 11.99 3.08 2.87
C ASN A 32 11.56 4.54 2.70
N THR A 33 11.18 5.19 3.80
CA THR A 33 11.04 6.65 3.76
C THR A 33 12.40 7.32 3.57
N LYS A 34 12.42 8.46 2.90
CA LYS A 34 13.66 9.18 2.60
C LYS A 34 14.41 9.63 3.87
N ASP A 35 13.65 10.02 4.90
CA ASP A 35 14.18 10.72 6.07
C ASP A 35 14.30 9.80 7.31
N ASP A 36 13.58 8.68 7.35
CA ASP A 36 13.59 7.72 8.46
C ASP A 36 13.68 6.26 7.93
N PRO A 37 14.86 5.64 7.95
CA PRO A 37 15.04 4.27 7.45
C PRO A 37 14.39 3.21 8.36
N SER A 38 13.91 3.58 9.55
CA SER A 38 13.12 2.67 10.39
C SER A 38 11.65 2.58 9.95
N ARG A 39 11.25 3.41 8.98
CA ARG A 39 9.90 3.45 8.44
C ARG A 39 9.85 3.00 6.99
N VAL A 40 8.85 2.20 6.67
CA VAL A 40 8.61 1.66 5.33
C VAL A 40 7.16 1.83 4.90
N ALA A 41 6.95 2.06 3.61
CA ALA A 41 5.67 1.85 2.95
C ALA A 41 5.63 0.45 2.31
N LEU A 42 4.48 -0.22 2.39
CA LEU A 42 4.24 -1.42 1.60
C LEU A 42 3.71 -1.04 0.21
N MET A 43 4.27 -1.67 -0.81
CA MET A 43 3.95 -1.41 -2.22
C MET A 43 3.62 -2.73 -2.93
N TYR A 44 2.68 -2.71 -3.87
CA TYR A 44 2.48 -3.78 -4.85
C TYR A 44 2.65 -3.22 -6.27
N GLY A 45 3.85 -3.40 -6.85
CA GLY A 45 4.22 -2.64 -8.06
C GLY A 45 4.17 -1.13 -7.79
N PRO A 46 3.48 -0.30 -8.60
CA PRO A 46 3.35 1.13 -8.34
C PRO A 46 2.27 1.48 -7.29
N ILE A 47 1.54 0.50 -6.76
CA ILE A 47 0.39 0.73 -5.89
C ILE A 47 0.86 0.83 -4.44
N VAL A 48 0.59 1.96 -3.81
CA VAL A 48 0.77 2.15 -2.35
C VAL A 48 -0.31 1.36 -1.62
N LEU A 49 0.11 0.57 -0.63
CA LEU A 49 -0.78 -0.14 0.28
C LEU A 49 -0.83 0.57 1.64
N GLY A 50 -1.94 0.42 2.35
CA GLY A 50 -2.07 0.90 3.73
C GLY A 50 -2.86 -0.08 4.59
N GLY A 51 -2.64 0.01 5.90
CA GLY A 51 -3.35 -0.76 6.92
C GLY A 51 -4.61 -0.05 7.37
N ARG A 52 -5.77 -0.72 7.35
CA ARG A 52 -7.01 -0.20 7.95
C ARG A 52 -6.96 -0.41 9.47
N LEU A 53 -7.10 0.67 10.24
CA LEU A 53 -6.97 0.65 11.71
C LEU A 53 -8.31 0.74 12.43
N ALA A 54 -9.13 1.74 12.10
CA ALA A 54 -10.40 1.98 12.79
C ALA A 54 -11.40 2.72 11.90
N GLU A 55 -12.69 2.55 12.13
CA GLU A 55 -13.72 3.35 11.47
C GLU A 55 -13.78 4.77 12.07
N VAL A 56 -14.21 5.75 11.28
CA VAL A 56 -14.39 7.13 11.72
C VAL A 56 -15.87 7.48 11.70
N ASP A 57 -16.40 7.88 12.85
CA ASP A 57 -17.82 8.19 13.04
C ASP A 57 -18.28 9.43 12.25
N HIS A 58 -17.42 10.44 12.18
CA HIS A 58 -17.67 11.70 11.45
C HIS A 58 -16.59 11.92 10.39
N PRO A 59 -16.68 11.25 9.23
CA PRO A 59 -15.62 11.27 8.22
C PRO A 59 -15.61 12.55 7.37
N PHE A 60 -16.63 13.39 7.48
CA PHE A 60 -16.77 14.63 6.73
C PHE A 60 -16.48 15.84 7.62
N SER A 61 -15.89 16.88 7.03
CA SER A 61 -15.60 18.13 7.72
C SER A 61 -16.88 18.79 8.22
N ASP A 62 -16.87 19.22 9.48
CA ASP A 62 -17.90 20.07 10.08
C ASP A 62 -17.33 21.50 10.15
N PRO A 63 -17.82 22.47 9.36
CA PRO A 63 -17.28 23.82 9.32
C PRO A 63 -17.52 24.60 10.63
N THR A 64 -18.39 24.10 11.52
CA THR A 64 -18.63 24.71 12.83
C THR A 64 -17.62 24.28 13.89
N LYS A 65 -16.81 23.24 13.59
CA LYS A 65 -15.79 22.69 14.48
C LYS A 65 -14.40 23.03 13.97
N HIS A 66 -13.51 23.42 14.89
CA HIS A 66 -12.10 23.54 14.55
C HIS A 66 -11.49 22.14 14.46
N ASN A 67 -10.91 21.80 13.30
CA ASN A 67 -10.20 20.53 13.12
C ASN A 67 -8.84 20.61 13.83
N ASP A 68 -8.71 19.89 14.94
CA ASP A 68 -7.52 19.86 15.80
C ASP A 68 -6.48 18.83 15.31
N TYR A 69 -6.19 18.85 14.01
CA TYR A 69 -5.33 17.88 13.30
C TYR A 69 -3.97 17.58 13.98
N TYR A 70 -3.42 18.56 14.70
CA TYR A 70 -2.09 18.47 15.33
C TYR A 70 -2.07 17.86 16.73
N THR A 71 -3.20 17.80 17.42
CA THR A 71 -3.30 17.21 18.78
C THR A 71 -3.89 15.81 18.77
N PHE A 72 -4.21 15.28 17.59
CA PHE A 72 -4.89 14.02 17.44
C PHE A 72 -3.97 12.83 17.77
N ASP A 73 -4.44 11.91 18.62
CA ASP A 73 -3.75 10.65 18.90
C ASP A 73 -4.06 9.66 17.76
N TYR A 74 -3.03 9.36 16.96
CA TYR A 74 -3.13 8.41 15.85
C TYR A 74 -3.15 6.95 16.32
N GLY A 75 -3.05 6.70 17.62
CA GLY A 75 -3.02 5.38 18.22
C GLY A 75 -1.73 4.62 17.93
N LYS A 76 -1.59 3.46 18.57
CA LYS A 76 -0.52 2.51 18.26
C LYS A 76 -1.05 1.50 17.24
N HIS A 77 -0.27 1.24 16.21
CA HIS A 77 -0.47 0.14 15.26
C HIS A 77 0.73 -0.79 15.36
N ALA A 78 0.55 -2.07 14.99
CA ALA A 78 1.66 -3.01 14.98
C ALA A 78 2.71 -2.61 13.94
N ASP A 79 3.95 -2.99 14.20
CA ASP A 79 5.03 -2.92 13.22
C ASP A 79 4.73 -3.88 12.05
N VAL A 80 5.40 -3.66 10.91
CA VAL A 80 5.24 -4.51 9.73
C VAL A 80 6.54 -5.24 9.42
N LYS A 81 6.41 -6.51 9.05
CA LYS A 81 7.52 -7.31 8.53
C LYS A 81 7.07 -7.98 7.26
N LEU A 82 7.70 -7.64 6.13
CA LEU A 82 7.29 -8.15 4.81
C LEU A 82 7.13 -9.68 4.76
N GLY A 83 8.02 -10.43 5.41
CA GLY A 83 7.97 -11.90 5.44
C GLY A 83 6.77 -12.49 6.20
N GLU A 84 6.09 -11.69 7.01
CA GLU A 84 4.92 -12.11 7.81
C GLU A 84 3.59 -11.64 7.18
N VAL A 85 3.64 -10.82 6.13
CA VAL A 85 2.46 -10.33 5.41
C VAL A 85 1.88 -11.44 4.53
N LYS A 86 0.62 -11.80 4.77
CA LYS A 86 -0.09 -12.85 4.04
C LYS A 86 -0.85 -12.27 2.85
N HIS A 87 -0.70 -12.87 1.67
CA HIS A 87 -1.51 -12.54 0.49
C HIS A 87 -2.86 -13.27 0.57
N LEU A 88 -3.96 -12.51 0.55
CA LEU A 88 -5.32 -13.05 0.63
C LEU A 88 -6.00 -13.17 -0.75
N GLY A 89 -5.29 -12.80 -1.83
CA GLY A 89 -5.82 -12.76 -3.20
C GLY A 89 -6.12 -11.34 -3.68
N GLY A 90 -5.99 -11.12 -5.00
CA GLY A 90 -6.09 -9.78 -5.58
C GLY A 90 -5.05 -8.82 -4.98
N LEU A 91 -5.47 -7.62 -4.61
CA LEU A 91 -4.65 -6.62 -3.91
C LEU A 91 -4.91 -6.60 -2.40
N ARG A 92 -5.35 -7.71 -1.80
CA ARG A 92 -5.65 -7.80 -0.36
C ARG A 92 -4.57 -8.59 0.35
N PHE A 93 -4.08 -8.02 1.43
CA PHE A 93 -3.04 -8.58 2.27
C PHE A 93 -3.44 -8.47 3.74
N GLN A 94 -2.73 -9.20 4.60
CA GLN A 94 -2.96 -9.16 6.05
C GLN A 94 -1.63 -9.16 6.78
N ASN A 95 -1.47 -8.26 7.75
CA ASN A 95 -0.32 -8.21 8.63
C ASN A 95 -0.39 -9.34 9.67
N ALA A 96 0.72 -9.60 10.38
CA ALA A 96 0.81 -10.67 11.39
C ALA A 96 -0.25 -10.56 12.50
N ASP A 97 -0.61 -9.33 12.87
CA ASP A 97 -1.63 -9.02 13.89
C ASP A 97 -3.08 -9.11 13.38
N GLY A 98 -3.28 -9.45 12.11
CA GLY A 98 -4.59 -9.51 11.48
C GLY A 98 -5.03 -8.21 10.79
N THR A 99 -4.25 -7.13 10.88
CA THR A 99 -4.57 -5.85 10.24
C THR A 99 -4.69 -6.02 8.72
N SER A 100 -5.81 -5.54 8.17
CA SER A 100 -6.07 -5.58 6.72
C SER A 100 -5.20 -4.57 5.99
N ILE A 101 -4.43 -5.03 5.01
CA ILE A 101 -3.59 -4.21 4.15
C ILE A 101 -4.19 -4.23 2.73
N VAL A 102 -4.59 -3.07 2.23
CA VAL A 102 -5.29 -2.90 0.95
C VAL A 102 -4.72 -1.69 0.18
N PRO A 103 -5.06 -1.48 -1.10
CA PRO A 103 -4.64 -0.28 -1.82
C PRO A 103 -5.07 0.99 -1.09
N PHE A 104 -4.18 1.98 -1.04
CA PHE A 104 -4.41 3.22 -0.32
C PHE A 104 -5.70 3.94 -0.77
N TYR A 105 -6.03 3.87 -2.05
CA TYR A 105 -7.24 4.48 -2.61
C TYR A 105 -8.55 3.84 -2.10
N ASP A 106 -8.50 2.64 -1.49
CA ASP A 106 -9.65 1.97 -0.86
C ASP A 106 -9.80 2.33 0.64
N LEU A 107 -8.85 3.09 1.21
CA LEU A 107 -8.83 3.47 2.64
C LEU A 107 -9.53 4.81 2.86
N GLN A 108 -10.83 4.84 2.58
CA GLN A 108 -11.68 6.00 2.80
C GLN A 108 -12.46 5.89 4.12
N HIS A 109 -12.77 7.03 4.73
CA HIS A 109 -13.62 7.15 5.94
C HIS A 109 -13.16 6.29 7.14
N CYS A 110 -11.87 5.97 7.20
CA CYS A 110 -11.27 5.19 8.27
C CYS A 110 -9.93 5.80 8.69
N ARG A 111 -9.46 5.41 9.87
CA ARG A 111 -8.07 5.58 10.28
C ARG A 111 -7.23 4.52 9.58
N TYR A 112 -6.11 4.94 9.04
CA TYR A 112 -5.20 4.08 8.33
C TYR A 112 -3.74 4.44 8.61
N VAL A 113 -2.85 3.52 8.29
CA VAL A 113 -1.39 3.73 8.29
C VAL A 113 -0.82 3.38 6.93
N VAL A 114 0.05 4.26 6.42
CA VAL A 114 0.81 4.03 5.17
C VAL A 114 2.26 3.69 5.49
N TYR A 115 2.85 4.41 6.46
CA TYR A 115 4.23 4.22 6.89
C TYR A 115 4.27 3.47 8.21
N TRP A 116 4.86 2.30 8.17
CA TRP A 116 4.99 1.39 9.28
C TRP A 116 6.40 1.44 9.82
N LYS A 117 6.57 1.17 11.11
CA LYS A 117 7.88 0.81 11.62
C LYS A 117 8.22 -0.64 11.20
N LYS A 118 9.48 -0.89 10.90
CA LYS A 118 10.03 -2.20 10.50
C LYS A 118 10.72 -2.93 11.66
#